data_AF-A0AAD9JWT6-F1
#
_entry.id   AF-A0AAD9JWT6-F1
#
_cell.length_a   1.000
_cell.length_b   1.000
_cell.length_c   1.000
_cell.angle_alpha   90.00
_cell.angle_beta   90.00
_cell.angle_gamma   90.00
#
_symmetry.space_group_name_H-M   'P 1'
#
loop_
_entity.id
_entity.type
_entity.pdbx_description
1 polymer ?
#
loop_
_entity_poly.entity_id
_entity_poly.type
_entity_poly.pdbx_seq_one_letter_code
_entity_poly.pdbx_strand_id
1 'polypeptide(L)'
;MFNFKVWNLDKTRDALKEDDSSLVLYNTIIKNSSSYIDIVHEDDFDKQIARKIQEISIYLNARDLATQLHPIAFALDEARSDGHSIADLYHMWMSLQQDSLLETRCDIVKKLCKQDLTIKHLVAYKLHPCYQVRHLTQKQMDDVCEYL
;
A
#
# COMPACT_ATOMS: atom_id res chain seq x y z
N MET A 1 7.39 17.76 24.90
CA MET A 1 7.63 17.88 23.45
C MET A 1 8.27 16.58 23.00
N PHE A 2 7.45 15.59 22.59
CA PHE A 2 7.96 14.26 22.25
C PHE A 2 8.48 14.26 20.81
N ASN A 3 9.80 14.15 20.69
CA ASN A 3 10.52 14.11 19.44
C ASN A 3 10.45 12.68 18.87
N PHE A 4 9.37 12.34 18.17
CA PHE A 4 9.19 11.05 17.50
C PHE A 4 9.94 11.04 16.15
N LYS A 5 11.27 11.04 16.21
CA LYS A 5 12.06 10.55 15.08
C LYS A 5 12.27 9.05 15.25
N VAL A 6 12.18 8.38 14.11
CA VAL A 6 12.53 6.97 13.87
C VAL A 6 11.37 5.99 14.12
N TRP A 7 10.33 6.13 13.31
CA TRP A 7 9.86 4.95 12.57
C TRP A 7 11.08 4.26 11.95
N ASN A 8 11.08 2.94 11.87
CA ASN A 8 12.06 2.19 11.06
C ASN A 8 11.75 2.35 9.55
N LEU A 9 11.39 3.58 9.17
CA LEU A 9 11.01 4.01 7.83
C LEU A 9 12.09 3.62 6.84
N ASP A 10 13.38 3.53 7.20
CA ASP A 10 14.42 3.20 6.21
C ASP A 10 14.29 1.79 5.62
N LYS A 11 13.91 0.78 6.42
CA LYS A 11 13.72 -0.59 5.91
C LYS A 11 12.40 -0.77 5.18
N THR A 12 11.32 -0.18 5.69
CA THR A 12 10.04 -0.19 4.99
C THR A 12 10.14 0.67 3.72
N ARG A 13 10.86 1.79 3.73
CA ARG A 13 11.11 2.68 2.57
C ARG A 13 11.85 1.99 1.44
N ASP A 14 12.81 1.11 1.71
CA ASP A 14 13.55 0.45 0.63
C ASP A 14 12.70 -0.61 -0.07
N ALA A 15 11.85 -1.35 0.66
CA ALA A 15 10.84 -2.25 0.08
C ALA A 15 9.69 -1.47 -0.60
N LEU A 16 9.29 -0.32 -0.05
CA LEU A 16 8.15 0.47 -0.51
C LEU A 16 8.50 1.46 -1.65
N LYS A 17 9.77 1.84 -1.80
CA LYS A 17 10.25 2.58 -2.99
C LYS A 17 10.08 1.75 -4.26
N GLU A 18 10.27 0.44 -4.15
CA GLU A 18 10.02 -0.49 -5.25
C GLU A 18 8.51 -0.55 -5.58
N ASP A 19 7.62 -0.50 -4.59
CA ASP A 19 6.18 -0.51 -4.79
C ASP A 19 5.63 0.82 -5.36
N ASP A 20 6.08 1.98 -4.86
CA ASP A 20 5.75 3.31 -5.42
C ASP A 20 6.25 3.42 -6.88
N SER A 21 7.48 2.96 -7.15
CA SER A 21 8.04 2.91 -8.51
C SER A 21 7.30 1.92 -9.41
N SER A 22 6.79 0.82 -8.86
CA SER A 22 6.02 -0.18 -9.60
C SER A 22 4.64 0.34 -9.98
N LEU A 23 3.94 1.02 -9.07
CA LEU A 23 2.64 1.62 -9.37
C LEU A 23 2.77 2.71 -10.44
N VAL A 24 3.82 3.54 -10.37
CA VAL A 24 4.15 4.52 -11.43
C VAL A 24 4.38 3.83 -12.78
N LEU A 25 5.13 2.72 -12.79
CA LEU A 25 5.37 1.94 -14.00
C LEU A 25 4.07 1.38 -14.59
N TYR A 26 3.23 0.73 -13.77
CA TYR A 26 1.96 0.17 -14.22
C TYR A 26 1.02 1.26 -14.76
N ASN A 27 0.89 2.37 -14.05
CA ASN A 27 0.09 3.51 -14.51
C ASN A 27 0.63 4.11 -15.81
N THR A 28 1.96 4.13 -15.99
CA THR A 28 2.59 4.56 -17.25
C THR A 28 2.28 3.60 -18.39
N ILE A 29 2.29 2.29 -18.15
CA ILE A 29 1.91 1.28 -19.15
C ILE A 29 0.44 1.44 -19.54
N ILE A 30 -0.46 1.58 -18.57
CA ILE A 30 -1.89 1.75 -18.80
C ILE A 30 -2.16 3.02 -19.60
N LYS A 31 -1.59 4.16 -19.17
CA LYS A 31 -1.80 5.48 -19.77
C LYS A 31 -1.31 5.57 -21.21
N ASN A 32 -0.17 4.95 -21.52
CA ASN A 32 0.46 5.04 -22.84
C ASN A 32 0.20 3.83 -23.73
N SER A 33 -0.69 2.91 -23.31
CA SER A 33 -0.97 1.65 -24.02
C SER A 33 -1.35 1.85 -25.49
N SER A 34 -2.21 2.83 -25.81
CA SER A 34 -2.58 3.14 -27.20
C SER A 34 -1.40 3.69 -27.99
N SER A 35 -0.61 4.59 -27.39
CA SER A 35 0.57 5.17 -28.05
C SER A 35 1.64 4.12 -28.35
N TYR A 36 1.82 3.13 -27.48
CA TYR A 36 2.74 2.02 -27.77
C TYR A 36 2.28 1.17 -28.96
N ILE A 37 0.96 0.95 -29.09
CA ILE A 37 0.41 0.25 -30.25
C ILE A 37 0.65 1.05 -31.52
N ASP A 38 0.43 2.36 -31.50
CA ASP A 38 0.65 3.23 -32.67
C ASP A 38 2.11 3.20 -33.13
N ILE A 39 3.08 3.29 -32.20
CA ILE A 39 4.52 3.22 -32.50
C ILE A 39 4.93 1.88 -33.13
N VAL A 40 4.33 0.78 -32.68
CA VAL A 40 4.64 -0.57 -33.19
C VAL A 40 4.24 -0.74 -34.66
N HIS A 41 3.34 0.10 -35.18
CA HIS A 41 2.92 0.07 -36.59
C HIS A 41 3.87 0.86 -37.52
N GLU A 42 4.94 1.46 -36.98
CA GLU A 42 6.00 2.08 -37.79
C GLU A 42 6.87 1.01 -38.48
N ASP A 43 7.25 1.26 -39.74
CA ASP A 43 8.13 0.38 -40.50
C ASP A 43 9.50 0.22 -39.79
N ASP A 44 10.08 -0.99 -39.83
CA ASP A 44 11.33 -1.40 -39.16
C ASP A 44 11.33 -1.56 -37.62
N PHE A 45 10.16 -1.60 -36.97
CA PHE A 45 10.08 -1.88 -35.52
C PHE A 45 10.44 -3.33 -35.16
N ASP A 46 11.10 -3.53 -34.02
CA ASP A 46 11.53 -4.86 -33.55
C ASP A 46 10.31 -5.79 -33.32
N LYS A 47 10.25 -6.88 -34.11
CA LYS A 47 9.13 -7.82 -34.13
C LYS A 47 8.90 -8.54 -32.80
N GLN A 48 9.94 -8.75 -31.98
CA GLN A 48 9.78 -9.37 -30.67
C GLN A 48 9.17 -8.42 -29.66
N ILE A 49 9.60 -7.14 -29.64
CA ILE A 49 9.02 -6.15 -28.72
C ILE A 49 7.64 -5.71 -29.21
N ALA A 50 7.40 -5.63 -30.52
CA ALA A 50 6.07 -5.46 -31.13
C ALA A 50 5.07 -6.50 -30.59
N ARG A 51 5.45 -7.78 -30.64
CA ARG A 51 4.61 -8.88 -30.15
C ARG A 51 4.30 -8.76 -28.66
N LYS A 52 5.25 -8.29 -27.85
CA LYS A 52 5.04 -8.07 -26.41
C LYS A 52 4.07 -6.91 -26.18
N ILE A 53 4.25 -5.77 -26.86
CA ILE A 53 3.37 -4.60 -26.70
C ILE A 53 1.93 -4.93 -27.12
N GLN A 54 1.75 -5.73 -28.18
CA GLN A 54 0.45 -6.17 -28.66
C GLN A 54 -0.19 -7.26 -27.77
N GLU A 55 0.55 -7.79 -26.79
CA GLU A 55 0.04 -8.80 -25.88
C GLU A 55 -0.91 -8.17 -24.86
N ILE A 56 -2.22 -8.33 -25.09
CA ILE A 56 -3.28 -7.75 -24.24
C ILE A 56 -3.16 -8.16 -22.76
N SER A 57 -2.56 -9.33 -22.50
CA SER A 57 -2.31 -9.83 -21.14
C SER A 57 -1.44 -8.85 -20.33
N ILE A 58 -0.47 -8.17 -20.95
CA ILE A 58 0.41 -7.23 -20.26
C ILE A 58 -0.37 -6.03 -19.75
N TYR A 59 -1.25 -5.46 -20.59
CA TYR A 59 -2.12 -4.35 -20.19
C TYR A 59 -3.08 -4.76 -19.08
N LEU A 60 -3.75 -5.91 -19.22
CA LEU A 60 -4.70 -6.40 -18.23
C LEU A 60 -4.02 -6.69 -16.88
N ASN A 61 -2.84 -7.30 -16.91
CA ASN A 61 -2.05 -7.58 -15.71
C ASN A 61 -1.57 -6.27 -15.05
N ALA A 62 -1.07 -5.31 -15.82
CA ALA A 62 -0.67 -4.01 -15.28
C ALA A 62 -1.84 -3.28 -14.61
N ARG A 63 -3.03 -3.34 -15.23
CA ARG A 63 -4.26 -2.76 -14.68
C ARG A 63 -4.70 -3.44 -13.39
N ASP A 64 -4.70 -4.77 -13.36
CA ASP A 64 -5.03 -5.54 -12.16
C ASP A 64 -4.06 -5.24 -11.02
N LEU A 65 -2.75 -5.27 -11.30
CA LEU A 65 -1.70 -4.95 -10.34
C LEU A 65 -1.80 -3.51 -9.82
N ALA A 66 -2.04 -2.53 -10.69
CA ALA A 66 -2.24 -1.13 -10.28
C ALA A 66 -3.47 -0.99 -9.37
N THR A 67 -4.55 -1.71 -9.67
CA THR A 67 -5.77 -1.71 -8.86
C THR A 67 -5.51 -2.27 -7.47
N GLN A 68 -4.76 -3.37 -7.37
CA GLN A 68 -4.40 -3.98 -6.09
C GLN A 68 -3.42 -3.12 -5.29
N LEU A 69 -2.48 -2.43 -5.93
CA LEU A 69 -1.50 -1.58 -5.23
C LEU A 69 -2.07 -0.23 -4.79
N HIS A 70 -3.15 0.23 -5.40
CA HIS A 70 -3.70 1.55 -5.14
C HIS A 70 -4.10 1.80 -3.67
N PRO A 71 -4.80 0.90 -2.96
CA PRO A 71 -5.12 1.10 -1.55
C PRO A 71 -3.88 1.22 -0.66
N ILE A 72 -2.82 0.45 -0.97
CA ILE A 72 -1.56 0.48 -0.23
C ILE A 72 -0.85 1.83 -0.44
N ALA A 73 -0.74 2.28 -1.69
CA ALA A 73 -0.14 3.57 -2.02
C ALA A 73 -0.89 4.73 -1.35
N PHE A 74 -2.23 4.71 -1.40
CA PHE A 74 -3.06 5.71 -0.73
C PHE A 74 -2.79 5.75 0.79
N ALA A 75 -2.81 4.60 1.46
CA ALA A 75 -2.54 4.56 2.90
C ALA A 75 -1.13 5.06 3.25
N LEU A 76 -0.14 4.84 2.38
CA LEU A 76 1.22 5.34 2.56
C LEU A 76 1.33 6.85 2.38
N ASP A 77 0.64 7.40 1.37
CA ASP A 77 0.60 8.85 1.14
C ASP A 77 -0.08 9.57 2.32
N GLU A 78 -1.22 9.04 2.78
CA GLU A 78 -1.90 9.56 3.95
C GLU A 78 -1.04 9.43 5.21
N ALA A 79 -0.28 8.33 5.33
CA ALA A 79 0.62 8.11 6.45
C ALA A 79 1.82 9.08 6.49
N ARG A 80 2.22 9.58 5.33
CA ARG A 80 3.27 10.60 5.19
C ARG A 80 2.72 12.02 5.35
N SER A 81 1.40 12.20 5.33
CA SER A 81 0.77 13.51 5.52
C SER A 81 0.83 13.94 6.98
N ASP A 82 1.23 15.20 7.21
CA ASP A 82 1.30 15.80 8.56
C ASP A 82 -0.08 15.95 9.23
N GLY A 83 -1.17 15.71 8.49
CA GLY A 83 -2.54 15.83 8.99
C GLY A 83 -3.06 14.63 9.79
N HIS A 84 -2.35 13.51 9.79
CA HIS A 84 -2.82 12.27 10.41
C HIS A 84 -2.17 12.00 11.77
N SER A 85 -3.00 11.58 12.73
CA SER A 85 -2.54 11.08 14.01
C SER A 85 -2.04 9.64 13.90
N ILE A 86 -1.28 9.21 14.90
CA ILE A 86 -0.84 7.81 15.06
C ILE A 86 -2.04 6.83 15.12
N ALA A 87 -3.18 7.30 15.64
CA ALA A 87 -4.40 6.51 15.67
C ALA A 87 -5.00 6.33 14.27
N ASP A 88 -4.97 7.37 13.44
CA ASP A 88 -5.48 7.31 12.07
C ASP A 88 -4.63 6.35 11.22
N LEU A 89 -3.30 6.39 11.41
CA LEU A 89 -2.38 5.40 10.84
C LEU A 89 -2.79 3.97 11.20
N TYR A 90 -2.97 3.69 12.49
CA TYR A 90 -3.36 2.36 12.95
C TYR A 90 -4.70 1.92 12.31
N HIS A 91 -5.66 2.84 12.23
CA HIS A 91 -6.94 2.58 11.59
C HIS A 91 -6.78 2.19 10.12
N MET A 92 -6.00 2.96 9.34
CA MET A 92 -5.76 2.70 7.93
C MET A 92 -5.13 1.32 7.70
N TRP A 93 -4.11 0.94 8.49
CA TRP A 93 -3.49 -0.38 8.39
C TRP A 93 -4.42 -1.54 8.79
N MET A 94 -5.37 -1.30 9.70
CA MET A 94 -6.40 -2.29 10.02
C MET A 94 -7.42 -2.42 8.89
N SER A 95 -7.80 -1.32 8.25
CA SER A 95 -8.72 -1.31 7.11
C SER A 95 -8.12 -2.01 5.88
N LEU A 96 -6.82 -1.82 5.59
CA LEU A 96 -6.13 -2.52 4.49
C LEU A 96 -6.17 -4.04 4.64
N GLN A 97 -6.14 -4.58 5.86
CA GLN A 97 -6.22 -6.03 6.09
C GLN A 97 -7.59 -6.62 5.73
N GLN A 98 -8.61 -5.76 5.59
CA GLN A 98 -9.98 -6.14 5.27
C GLN A 98 -10.38 -5.72 3.84
N ASP A 99 -9.47 -5.10 3.09
CA ASP A 99 -9.74 -4.65 1.73
C ASP A 99 -9.83 -5.86 0.78
N SER A 100 -10.96 -5.99 0.08
CA SER A 100 -11.20 -7.09 -0.86
C SER A 100 -10.29 -7.03 -2.08
N LEU A 101 -9.80 -5.84 -2.45
CA LEU A 101 -8.83 -5.69 -3.54
C LEU A 101 -7.45 -6.29 -3.18
N LEU A 102 -7.19 -6.48 -1.88
CA LEU A 102 -5.94 -7.04 -1.37
C LEU A 102 -6.05 -8.51 -1.00
N GLU A 103 -7.14 -9.21 -1.32
CA GLU A 103 -7.37 -10.61 -0.90
C GLU A 103 -6.19 -11.53 -1.27
N THR A 104 -5.69 -11.43 -2.51
CA THR A 104 -4.56 -12.23 -3.02
C THR A 104 -3.22 -11.88 -2.37
N ARG A 105 -3.10 -10.70 -1.75
CA ARG A 105 -1.88 -10.19 -1.10
C ARG A 105 -2.06 -9.98 0.40
N CYS A 106 -3.18 -10.44 0.96
CA CYS A 106 -3.60 -10.17 2.32
C CYS A 106 -2.57 -10.64 3.35
N ASP A 107 -1.90 -11.77 3.08
CA ASP A 107 -0.86 -12.31 3.94
C ASP A 107 0.39 -11.41 4.02
N ILE A 108 0.76 -10.77 2.90
CA ILE A 108 1.88 -9.81 2.86
C ILE A 108 1.49 -8.58 3.68
N VAL A 109 0.30 -8.03 3.45
CA VAL A 109 -0.22 -6.86 4.20
C VAL A 109 -0.28 -7.16 5.69
N LYS A 110 -0.83 -8.31 6.09
CA LYS A 110 -0.86 -8.76 7.49
C LYS A 110 0.53 -8.90 8.09
N LYS A 111 1.50 -9.40 7.32
CA LYS A 111 2.89 -9.52 7.76
C LYS A 111 3.52 -8.15 8.01
N LEU A 112 3.34 -7.19 7.10
CA LEU A 112 3.82 -5.82 7.25
C LEU A 112 3.17 -5.14 8.46
N CYS A 113 1.85 -5.26 8.61
CA CYS A 113 1.14 -4.73 9.77
C CYS A 113 1.69 -5.28 11.09
N LYS A 114 2.00 -6.58 11.17
CA LYS A 114 2.61 -7.19 12.38
C LYS A 114 4.03 -6.69 12.66
N GLN A 115 4.78 -6.31 11.63
CA GLN A 115 6.15 -5.84 11.78
C GLN A 115 6.19 -4.37 12.20
N ASP A 116 5.30 -3.54 11.64
CA ASP A 116 5.36 -2.10 11.79
C ASP A 116 4.39 -1.55 12.86
N LEU A 117 3.25 -2.21 13.11
CA LEU A 117 2.32 -1.80 14.16
C LEU A 117 2.77 -2.33 15.52
N THR A 118 3.33 -1.42 16.32
CA THR A 118 3.67 -1.67 17.73
C THR A 118 2.51 -1.41 18.69
N ILE A 119 2.63 -1.90 19.93
CA ILE A 119 1.68 -1.65 21.03
C ILE A 119 1.38 -0.16 21.26
N LYS A 120 2.35 0.73 20.98
CA LYS A 120 2.15 2.19 21.10
C LYS A 120 1.10 2.71 20.12
N HIS A 121 1.05 2.18 18.91
CA HIS A 121 0.04 2.54 17.92
C HIS A 121 -1.34 2.06 18.37
N LEU A 122 -1.41 0.85 18.93
CA LEU A 122 -2.64 0.29 19.46
C LEU A 122 -3.16 1.08 20.67
N VAL A 123 -2.27 1.52 21.58
CA VAL A 123 -2.61 2.42 22.69
C VAL A 123 -3.12 3.76 22.17
N ALA A 124 -2.42 4.37 21.20
CA ALA A 124 -2.86 5.63 20.59
C ALA A 124 -4.25 5.49 19.96
N TYR A 125 -4.51 4.40 19.25
CA TYR A 125 -5.81 4.09 18.67
C TYR A 125 -6.91 3.93 19.74
N LYS A 126 -6.63 3.19 20.83
CA LYS A 126 -7.59 3.00 21.94
C LYS A 126 -7.96 4.32 22.62
N LEU A 127 -6.98 5.20 22.81
CA LEU A 127 -7.16 6.48 23.49
C LEU A 127 -7.74 7.58 22.59
N HIS A 128 -7.83 7.33 21.27
CA HIS A 128 -8.30 8.32 20.32
C HIS A 128 -9.82 8.54 20.39
N PRO A 129 -10.30 9.79 20.56
CA PRO A 129 -11.73 10.08 20.72
C PRO A 129 -12.61 9.60 19.56
N CYS A 130 -12.08 9.58 18.33
CA CYS A 130 -12.84 9.23 17.13
C CYS A 130 -13.06 7.73 16.95
N TYR A 131 -12.17 6.87 17.48
CA TYR A 131 -12.19 5.44 17.16
C TYR A 131 -12.89 4.57 18.22
N GLN A 132 -13.03 5.08 19.45
CA GLN A 132 -13.88 4.53 20.51
C GLN A 132 -13.78 3.00 20.68
N VAL A 133 -12.60 2.41 20.45
CA VAL A 133 -12.34 0.97 20.64
C VAL A 133 -13.13 0.04 19.68
N ARG A 134 -13.92 0.57 18.73
CA ARG A 134 -14.93 -0.21 17.97
C ARG A 134 -14.40 -1.39 17.16
N HIS A 135 -13.10 -1.38 16.85
CA HIS A 135 -12.44 -2.38 16.01
C HIS A 135 -11.34 -3.16 16.73
N LEU A 136 -11.26 -3.07 18.07
CA LEU A 136 -10.28 -3.83 18.86
C LEU A 136 -10.87 -5.17 19.31
N THR A 137 -10.07 -6.23 19.13
CA THR A 137 -10.35 -7.55 19.70
C THR A 137 -10.13 -7.56 21.21
N GLN A 138 -10.72 -8.54 21.91
CA GLN A 138 -10.49 -8.70 23.35
C GLN A 138 -9.00 -8.85 23.68
N LYS A 139 -8.27 -9.64 22.88
CA LYS A 139 -6.82 -9.78 23.02
C LYS A 139 -6.08 -8.45 22.93
N GLN A 140 -6.40 -7.63 21.92
CA GLN A 140 -5.78 -6.31 21.77
C GLN A 140 -6.13 -5.38 22.95
N MET A 141 -7.32 -5.53 23.54
CA MET A 141 -7.70 -4.79 24.72
C MET A 141 -6.89 -5.21 25.94
N ASP A 142 -6.68 -6.50 26.13
CA ASP A 142 -5.88 -7.07 27.20
C ASP A 142 -4.40 -6.65 27.05
N ASP A 143 -3.84 -6.77 25.85
CA ASP A 143 -2.46 -6.35 25.53
C ASP A 143 -2.22 -4.86 25.87
N VAL A 144 -3.21 -3.99 25.64
CA VAL A 144 -3.10 -2.57 26.03
C VAL A 144 -3.20 -2.36 27.53
N CYS A 145 -4.05 -3.13 28.21
CA CYS A 145 -4.20 -3.03 29.67
C CYS A 145 -2.94 -3.53 30.40
N GLU A 146 -2.22 -4.52 29.86
CA GLU A 146 -0.94 -4.98 30.41
C GLU A 146 0.21 -3.98 30.17
N TYR A 147 0.11 -3.17 29.12
CA TYR A 147 1.13 -2.20 28.74
C TYR A 147 1.04 -0.86 29.49
N LEU A 148 -0.15 -0.50 29.98
CA LEU A 148 -0.45 0.75 30.69
C LEU A 148 -0.25 0.62 32.20
#